data_AF-A0A3M0A031-F1
#
_entry.id   AF-A0A3M0A031-F1
#
_cell.length_a   1.000
_cell.length_b   1.000
_cell.length_c   1.000
_cell.angle_alpha   90.00
_cell.angle_beta   90.00
_cell.angle_gamma   90.00
#
_symmetry.space_group_name_H-M   'P 1'
#
loop_
_entity.id
_entity.type
_entity.pdbx_description
1 polymer ?
#
loop_
_entity_poly.entity_id
_entity_poly.type
_entity_poly.pdbx_seq_one_letter_code
_entity_poly.pdbx_strand_id
1 'polypeptide(L)'
;MKFKKLFAAMALFVPTVALISASCKNEKPKPIPVPDPTPKLDELKTLINDFSEENIKSKHKLEIFEGDAVNQDDFESGQKVVTKKDYETFKAELEKAKAIVEEGKAEEAKANLKKAFETLEATHKVGNGNLPNSIKFINDNLKVEGGVLNAKDISILINVDELPNKAKKLIIPEKIGETAITELGEQIFSQLGFELDEIEIRAKIKIIGQRAFAFSKSNMGKVNIKKFILPNSLEKIENSAFSNYVGGELVIPTGVKFSGHYHFINSKITKLVLPADLTEIAQEAFHAAEIQELKIPETVTKINLDAFKKVTINKLIIKQTLYDTNKVEFDKATQIKEIQYIK
;
A
#
# COMPACT_ATOMS: atom_id res chain seq x y z
N MET A 1 5.52 33.40 8.61
CA MET A 1 6.35 34.16 9.58
C MET A 1 7.67 34.54 8.91
N LYS A 2 7.98 35.85 8.82
CA LYS A 2 9.22 36.39 8.24
C LYS A 2 10.25 36.59 9.36
N PHE A 3 11.41 35.95 9.30
CA PHE A 3 12.51 36.22 10.23
C PHE A 3 13.54 37.16 9.60
N LYS A 4 13.71 38.32 10.24
CA LYS A 4 14.68 39.38 9.92
C LYS A 4 16.07 39.00 10.46
N LYS A 5 17.11 39.34 9.69
CA LYS A 5 18.53 39.30 10.07
C LYS A 5 18.83 40.35 11.14
N LEU A 6 19.64 39.99 12.14
CA LEU A 6 20.27 40.91 13.09
C LEU A 6 21.79 40.79 12.93
N PHE A 7 22.46 41.87 12.53
CA PHE A 7 23.91 42.01 12.56
C PHE A 7 24.28 42.69 13.88
N ALA A 8 25.18 42.08 14.65
CA ALA A 8 25.81 42.71 15.81
C ALA A 8 27.30 42.89 15.51
N ALA A 9 27.73 44.14 15.44
CA ALA A 9 29.14 44.54 15.39
C ALA A 9 29.70 44.51 16.81
N MET A 10 30.79 43.78 17.03
CA MET A 10 31.52 43.78 18.30
C MET A 10 32.94 44.29 18.04
N ALA A 11 33.19 45.52 18.47
CA ALA A 11 34.51 46.13 18.54
C ALA A 11 35.29 45.48 19.68
N LEU A 12 36.54 45.08 19.42
CA LEU A 12 37.48 44.65 20.46
C LEU A 12 38.69 45.57 20.48
N PHE A 13 38.93 46.07 21.69
CA PHE A 13 40.06 46.85 22.18
C PHE A 13 41.39 46.18 21.85
N VAL A 14 42.37 46.97 21.40
CA VAL A 14 43.77 46.56 21.32
C VAL A 14 44.52 47.20 22.50
N PRO A 15 45.08 46.43 23.45
CA PRO A 15 46.02 47.00 24.42
C PRO A 15 47.39 47.18 23.77
N THR A 16 47.94 48.37 23.94
CA THR A 16 49.30 48.76 23.63
C THR A 16 50.30 47.94 24.44
N VAL A 17 51.17 47.19 23.76
CA VAL A 17 52.38 46.61 24.36
C VAL A 17 53.59 47.38 23.82
N ALA A 18 54.35 47.97 24.74
CA ALA A 18 55.57 48.71 24.47
C ALA A 18 56.64 47.80 23.83
N LEU A 19 57.35 48.33 22.82
CA LEU A 19 58.51 47.68 22.22
C LEU A 19 59.65 47.57 23.23
N ILE A 20 60.05 46.34 23.55
CA ILE A 20 61.38 46.02 24.06
C ILE A 20 62.17 45.45 22.88
N SER A 21 63.13 46.23 22.38
CA SER A 21 64.07 45.80 21.36
C SER A 21 65.10 44.83 21.96
N ALA A 22 64.80 43.54 21.88
CA ALA A 22 65.79 42.47 22.07
C ALA A 22 66.24 41.96 20.70
N SER A 23 67.53 42.19 20.40
CA SER A 23 68.21 41.67 19.22
C SER A 23 68.17 40.14 19.21
N CYS A 24 67.43 39.55 18.26
CA CYS A 24 67.52 38.14 17.90
C CYS A 24 67.40 37.99 16.38
N LYS A 25 68.51 37.50 15.81
CA LYS A 25 68.81 37.08 14.43
C LYS A 25 67.63 36.99 13.44
N ASN A 26 67.81 37.66 12.29
CA ASN A 26 67.04 37.44 11.06
C ASN A 26 67.22 35.99 10.55
N GLU A 27 66.35 35.06 10.96
CA GLU A 27 66.08 33.86 10.19
C GLU A 27 64.97 34.16 9.18
N LYS A 28 65.22 33.94 7.89
CA LYS A 28 64.17 33.98 6.86
C LYS A 28 63.03 33.04 7.28
N PRO A 29 61.74 33.40 7.07
CA PRO A 29 60.65 32.45 7.27
C PRO A 29 60.94 31.19 6.45
N LYS A 30 60.99 30.02 7.10
CA LYS A 30 61.09 28.74 6.36
C LYS A 30 59.94 28.71 5.36
N PRO A 31 60.18 28.35 4.09
CA PRO A 31 59.09 28.17 3.13
C PRO A 31 58.08 27.19 3.73
N ILE A 32 56.82 27.59 3.78
CA ILE A 32 55.71 26.70 4.15
C ILE A 32 55.81 25.51 3.19
N PRO A 33 55.96 24.26 3.68
CA PRO A 33 56.03 23.11 2.81
C PRO A 33 54.78 23.07 1.94
N VAL A 34 54.96 23.02 0.62
CA VAL A 34 53.85 22.68 -0.28
C VAL A 34 53.45 21.25 0.11
N PRO A 35 52.18 20.98 0.47
CA PRO A 35 51.76 19.63 0.80
C PRO A 35 52.07 18.71 -0.37
N ASP A 36 52.59 17.52 -0.09
CA ASP A 36 52.79 16.50 -1.12
C ASP A 36 51.44 16.23 -1.83
N PRO A 37 51.43 16.06 -3.17
CA PRO A 37 50.21 15.77 -3.90
C PRO A 37 49.56 14.47 -3.39
N THR A 38 48.24 14.50 -3.16
CA THR A 38 47.45 13.39 -2.60
C THR A 38 46.30 12.98 -3.54
N PRO A 39 46.61 12.55 -4.78
CA PRO A 39 45.61 12.29 -5.80
C PRO A 39 44.57 11.23 -5.40
N LYS A 40 44.96 10.20 -4.64
CA LYS A 40 44.03 9.13 -4.22
C LYS A 40 43.03 9.63 -3.19
N LEU A 41 43.48 10.48 -2.25
CA LEU A 41 42.58 11.15 -1.31
C LEU A 41 41.61 12.08 -2.03
N ASP A 42 42.03 12.78 -3.09
CA ASP A 42 41.14 13.66 -3.86
C ASP A 42 40.08 12.88 -4.65
N GLU A 43 40.45 11.73 -5.22
CA GLU A 43 39.49 10.80 -5.82
C GLU A 43 38.51 10.22 -4.78
N LEU A 44 38.99 9.87 -3.59
CA LEU A 44 38.15 9.38 -2.50
C LEU A 44 37.15 10.45 -2.03
N LYS A 45 37.59 11.70 -1.84
CA LYS A 45 36.72 12.84 -1.50
C LYS A 45 35.65 13.06 -2.56
N THR A 46 36.01 12.93 -3.84
CA THR A 46 35.08 13.05 -4.97
C THR A 46 33.99 11.97 -4.88
N LEU A 47 34.39 10.72 -4.60
CA LEU A 47 33.44 9.61 -4.43
C LEU A 47 32.55 9.79 -3.19
N ILE A 48 33.13 10.19 -2.06
CA ILE A 48 32.38 10.50 -0.83
C ILE A 48 31.30 11.56 -1.10
N ASN A 49 31.65 12.60 -1.86
CA ASN A 49 30.68 13.62 -2.25
C ASN A 49 29.60 13.06 -3.17
N ASP A 50 29.96 12.24 -4.16
CA ASP A 50 29.01 11.57 -5.07
C ASP A 50 28.00 10.67 -4.33
N PHE A 51 28.42 10.16 -3.18
CA PHE A 51 27.69 9.26 -2.30
C PHE A 51 27.14 9.93 -1.04
N SER A 52 27.10 11.27 -1.02
CA SER A 52 26.35 12.01 -0.01
C SER A 52 24.87 11.66 -0.08
N GLU A 53 24.14 11.78 1.03
CA GLU A 53 22.69 11.49 1.06
C GLU A 53 21.92 12.30 0.01
N GLU A 54 22.30 13.57 -0.19
CA GLU A 54 21.73 14.45 -1.19
C GLU A 54 21.94 13.89 -2.60
N ASN A 55 23.14 13.41 -2.93
CA ASN A 55 23.43 12.86 -4.25
C ASN A 55 22.85 11.44 -4.43
N ILE A 56 22.72 10.66 -3.37
CA ILE A 56 22.00 9.38 -3.41
C ILE A 56 20.55 9.59 -3.85
N LYS A 57 19.86 10.58 -3.27
CA LYS A 57 18.49 10.92 -3.67
C LYS A 57 18.42 11.59 -5.03
N SER A 58 19.26 12.60 -5.27
CA SER A 58 19.12 13.47 -6.46
C SER A 58 19.80 12.93 -7.71
N LYS A 59 21.00 12.35 -7.60
CA LYS A 59 21.80 11.84 -8.72
C LYS A 59 21.57 10.36 -8.96
N HIS A 60 21.60 9.54 -7.91
CA HIS A 60 21.41 8.09 -8.00
C HIS A 60 19.94 7.66 -7.98
N LYS A 61 19.03 8.60 -7.71
CA LYS A 61 17.57 8.38 -7.71
C LYS A 61 17.12 7.29 -6.74
N LEU A 62 17.82 7.14 -5.63
CA LEU A 62 17.51 6.20 -4.56
C LEU A 62 16.84 6.93 -3.39
N GLU A 63 15.55 6.67 -3.19
CA GLU A 63 14.82 7.14 -2.02
C GLU A 63 15.14 6.26 -0.81
N ILE A 64 15.28 6.88 0.37
CA ILE A 64 15.57 6.18 1.63
C ILE A 64 14.27 6.11 2.42
N PHE A 65 13.68 4.92 2.49
CA PHE A 65 12.44 4.68 3.21
C PHE A 65 12.69 4.35 4.69
N GLU A 66 12.03 5.07 5.58
CA GLU A 66 12.19 4.94 7.03
C GLU A 66 11.63 3.62 7.61
N GLY A 67 10.76 2.92 6.88
CA GLY A 67 10.16 1.66 7.36
C GLY A 67 11.03 0.43 7.16
N ASP A 68 10.67 -0.66 7.86
CA ASP A 68 11.45 -1.90 7.89
C ASP A 68 11.46 -2.67 6.56
N ALA A 69 10.41 -2.51 5.75
CA ALA A 69 10.25 -3.18 4.48
C ALA A 69 9.56 -2.28 3.45
N VAL A 70 10.09 -2.26 2.23
CA VAL A 70 9.53 -1.48 1.13
C VAL A 70 8.35 -2.24 0.52
N ASN A 71 7.14 -1.68 0.66
CA ASN A 71 5.99 -2.09 -0.13
C ASN A 71 5.97 -1.30 -1.45
N GLN A 72 6.16 -1.98 -2.59
CA GLN A 72 6.23 -1.34 -3.91
C GLN A 72 4.97 -0.56 -4.29
N ASP A 73 3.82 -0.93 -3.71
CA ASP A 73 2.56 -0.23 -3.95
C ASP A 73 2.58 1.23 -3.48
N ASP A 74 3.39 1.55 -2.47
CA ASP A 74 3.36 2.85 -1.77
C ASP A 74 4.10 3.96 -2.53
N PHE A 75 4.88 3.59 -3.54
CA PHE A 75 5.81 4.48 -4.22
C PHE A 75 5.43 4.68 -5.68
N GLU A 76 5.87 5.80 -6.24
CA GLU A 76 5.62 6.14 -7.64
C GLU A 76 6.18 5.09 -8.58
N SER A 77 5.51 4.88 -9.71
CA SER A 77 5.96 3.92 -10.70
C SER A 77 7.39 4.23 -11.17
N GLY A 78 8.30 3.26 -11.04
CA GLY A 78 9.70 3.41 -11.42
C GLY A 78 10.61 4.04 -10.36
N GLN A 79 10.07 4.48 -9.22
CA GLN A 79 10.86 5.04 -8.13
C GLN A 79 11.69 3.93 -7.47
N LYS A 80 13.02 4.07 -7.43
CA LYS A 80 13.89 3.15 -6.69
C LYS A 80 13.94 3.55 -5.21
N VAL A 81 13.74 2.58 -4.33
CA VAL A 81 13.64 2.79 -2.89
C VAL A 81 14.43 1.72 -2.15
N VAL A 82 15.23 2.14 -1.17
CA VAL A 82 15.97 1.28 -0.24
C VAL A 82 15.47 1.50 1.18
N THR A 83 15.64 0.52 2.06
CA THR A 83 15.30 0.69 3.48
C THR A 83 16.35 1.56 4.16
N LYS A 84 15.95 2.28 5.22
CA LYS A 84 16.89 2.99 6.10
C LYS A 84 17.93 2.04 6.69
N LYS A 85 17.53 0.82 7.03
CA LYS A 85 18.45 -0.20 7.57
C LYS A 85 19.59 -0.52 6.60
N ASP A 86 19.27 -0.74 5.33
CA ASP A 86 20.29 -0.99 4.30
C ASP A 86 21.16 0.26 4.08
N TYR A 87 20.52 1.45 4.06
CA TYR A 87 21.23 2.71 3.94
C TYR A 87 22.21 2.96 5.09
N GLU A 88 21.83 2.68 6.34
CA GLU A 88 22.71 2.86 7.50
C GLU A 88 23.91 1.90 7.47
N THR A 89 23.75 0.70 6.89
CA THR A 89 24.87 -0.23 6.65
C THR A 89 25.88 0.38 5.68
N PHE A 90 25.40 0.95 4.58
CA PHE A 90 26.23 1.68 3.63
C PHE A 90 26.87 2.93 4.25
N LYS A 91 26.10 3.70 5.01
CA LYS A 91 26.53 4.95 5.65
C LYS A 91 27.66 4.70 6.64
N ALA A 92 27.66 3.58 7.37
CA ALA A 92 28.78 3.20 8.22
C ALA A 92 30.10 3.09 7.44
N GLU A 93 30.06 2.57 6.22
CA GLU A 93 31.25 2.51 5.34
C GLU A 93 31.62 3.89 4.79
N LEU A 94 30.63 4.73 4.47
CA LEU A 94 30.84 6.12 4.08
C LEU A 94 31.56 6.93 5.18
N GLU A 95 31.21 6.73 6.45
CA GLU A 95 31.88 7.39 7.58
C GLU A 95 33.32 6.88 7.78
N LYS A 96 33.58 5.58 7.57
CA LYS A 96 34.96 5.06 7.57
C LYS A 96 35.79 5.70 6.47
N ALA A 97 35.24 5.83 5.26
CA ALA A 97 35.91 6.47 4.15
C ALA A 97 36.23 7.95 4.43
N LYS A 98 35.32 8.69 5.08
CA LYS A 98 35.54 10.09 5.50
C LYS A 98 36.69 10.26 6.50
N ALA A 99 36.95 9.25 7.32
CA ALA A 99 38.01 9.28 8.32
C ALA A 99 39.43 9.04 7.74
N ILE A 100 39.54 8.68 6.46
CA ILE A 100 40.84 8.39 5.82
C ILE A 100 41.57 9.70 5.51
N VAL A 101 42.74 9.86 6.14
CA VAL A 101 43.67 10.98 5.93
C VAL A 101 45.02 10.55 5.34
N GLU A 102 45.26 9.24 5.26
CA GLU A 102 46.52 8.66 4.77
C GLU A 102 46.39 8.25 3.28
N GLU A 103 47.24 8.80 2.42
CA GLU A 103 47.24 8.53 0.96
C GLU A 103 47.36 7.03 0.63
N GLY A 104 48.14 6.27 1.43
CA GLY A 104 48.33 4.83 1.24
C GLY A 104 47.06 3.99 1.44
N LYS A 105 46.06 4.50 2.19
CA LYS A 105 44.81 3.79 2.52
C LYS A 105 43.63 4.19 1.62
N ALA A 106 43.78 5.23 0.81
CA ALA A 106 42.68 5.83 0.05
C ALA A 106 42.09 4.91 -1.02
N GLU A 107 42.91 4.11 -1.71
CA GLU A 107 42.42 3.17 -2.75
C GLU A 107 41.55 2.05 -2.19
N GLU A 108 41.97 1.46 -1.08
CA GLU A 108 41.18 0.41 -0.42
C GLU A 108 39.85 0.97 0.09
N ALA A 109 39.88 2.13 0.74
CA ALA A 109 38.68 2.81 1.20
C ALA A 109 37.72 3.15 0.06
N LYS A 110 38.24 3.61 -1.09
CA LYS A 110 37.46 3.86 -2.30
C LYS A 110 36.82 2.58 -2.83
N ALA A 111 37.55 1.48 -2.91
CA ALA A 111 37.03 0.19 -3.35
C ALA A 111 35.94 -0.36 -2.42
N ASN A 112 36.17 -0.27 -1.11
CA ASN A 112 35.19 -0.69 -0.10
C ASN A 112 33.91 0.16 -0.17
N LEU A 113 34.05 1.47 -0.31
CA LEU A 113 32.91 2.38 -0.43
C LEU A 113 32.08 2.12 -1.69
N LYS A 114 32.72 1.88 -2.84
CA LYS A 114 32.01 1.49 -4.08
C LYS A 114 31.22 0.20 -3.89
N LYS A 115 31.86 -0.83 -3.33
CA LYS A 115 31.22 -2.12 -3.06
C LYS A 115 30.04 -1.99 -2.10
N ALA A 116 30.17 -1.15 -1.07
CA ALA A 116 29.08 -0.88 -0.14
C ALA A 116 27.90 -0.18 -0.85
N PHE A 117 28.17 0.76 -1.75
CA PHE A 117 27.12 1.40 -2.55
C PHE A 117 26.44 0.44 -3.53
N GLU A 118 27.21 -0.40 -4.23
CA GLU A 118 26.66 -1.46 -5.10
C GLU A 118 25.77 -2.42 -4.31
N THR A 119 26.17 -2.75 -3.08
CA THR A 119 25.37 -3.59 -2.18
C THR A 119 24.05 -2.90 -1.80
N LEU A 120 24.09 -1.60 -1.45
CA LEU A 120 22.89 -0.81 -1.17
C LEU A 120 21.98 -0.73 -2.39
N GLU A 121 22.52 -0.40 -3.56
CA GLU A 121 21.72 -0.31 -4.78
C GLU A 121 21.09 -1.66 -5.10
N ALA A 122 21.78 -2.78 -4.89
CA ALA A 122 21.21 -4.10 -5.11
C ALA A 122 20.01 -4.43 -4.19
N THR A 123 19.84 -3.75 -3.05
CA THR A 123 18.66 -3.98 -2.17
C THR A 123 17.40 -3.25 -2.63
N HIS A 124 17.52 -2.32 -3.60
CA HIS A 124 16.40 -1.48 -3.98
C HIS A 124 15.18 -2.28 -4.44
N LYS A 125 14.00 -1.73 -4.15
CA LYS A 125 12.75 -2.11 -4.78
C LYS A 125 12.28 -0.97 -5.65
N VAL A 126 11.46 -1.30 -6.64
CA VAL A 126 10.92 -0.33 -7.60
C VAL A 126 9.43 -0.16 -7.32
N GLY A 127 9.00 1.07 -7.10
CA GLY A 127 7.58 1.39 -6.95
C GLY A 127 6.78 1.03 -8.19
N ASN A 128 5.54 0.59 -8.00
CA ASN A 128 4.63 0.23 -9.09
C ASN A 128 3.49 1.26 -9.27
N GLY A 129 3.39 2.26 -8.38
CA GLY A 129 2.42 3.34 -8.47
C GLY A 129 0.99 2.97 -8.06
N ASN A 130 0.71 1.77 -7.55
CA ASN A 130 -0.67 1.35 -7.26
C ASN A 130 -1.38 2.26 -6.25
N LEU A 131 -0.73 2.61 -5.14
CA LEU A 131 -1.32 3.51 -4.14
C LEU A 131 -1.41 4.96 -4.67
N PRO A 132 -0.36 5.57 -5.25
CA PRO A 132 -0.48 6.88 -5.89
C PRO A 132 -1.60 6.98 -6.93
N ASN A 133 -1.72 5.99 -7.83
CA ASN A 133 -2.77 5.94 -8.83
C ASN A 133 -4.16 5.82 -8.20
N SER A 134 -4.30 5.03 -7.14
CA SER A 134 -5.55 4.89 -6.39
C SER A 134 -5.93 6.19 -5.68
N ILE A 135 -4.98 6.86 -5.01
CA ILE A 135 -5.19 8.16 -4.37
C ILE A 135 -5.61 9.20 -5.41
N LYS A 136 -4.98 9.22 -6.59
CA LYS A 136 -5.38 10.12 -7.67
C LYS A 136 -6.81 9.83 -8.13
N PHE A 137 -7.15 8.57 -8.39
CA PHE A 137 -8.52 8.17 -8.74
C PHE A 137 -9.55 8.61 -7.68
N ILE A 138 -9.25 8.38 -6.40
CA ILE A 138 -10.09 8.78 -5.27
C ILE A 138 -10.24 10.31 -5.24
N ASN A 139 -9.16 11.06 -5.33
CA ASN A 139 -9.21 12.53 -5.31
C ASN A 139 -9.94 13.11 -6.52
N ASP A 140 -9.89 12.46 -7.68
CA ASP A 140 -10.59 12.91 -8.88
C ASP A 140 -12.10 12.64 -8.76
N ASN A 141 -12.51 11.46 -8.28
CA ASN A 141 -13.89 10.96 -8.44
C ASN A 141 -14.68 10.80 -7.14
N LEU A 142 -14.02 10.69 -5.99
CA LEU A 142 -14.62 10.34 -4.69
C LEU A 142 -14.33 11.44 -3.65
N LYS A 143 -14.99 11.34 -2.50
CA LYS A 143 -14.82 12.26 -1.38
C LYS A 143 -14.96 11.52 -0.06
N VAL A 144 -14.29 12.02 0.98
CA VAL A 144 -14.43 11.51 2.34
C VAL A 144 -15.21 12.53 3.17
N GLU A 145 -16.38 12.14 3.69
CA GLU A 145 -17.24 12.99 4.51
C GLU A 145 -17.52 12.27 5.83
N GLY A 146 -17.06 12.83 6.96
CA GLY A 146 -17.22 12.20 8.27
C GLY A 146 -16.54 10.83 8.40
N GLY A 147 -15.52 10.54 7.59
CA GLY A 147 -14.83 9.25 7.50
C GLY A 147 -15.48 8.25 6.52
N VAL A 148 -16.63 8.59 5.94
CA VAL A 148 -17.29 7.78 4.92
C VAL A 148 -16.74 8.16 3.54
N LEU A 149 -16.17 7.18 2.84
CA LEU A 149 -15.78 7.36 1.44
C LEU A 149 -17.03 7.22 0.56
N ASN A 150 -17.33 8.26 -0.21
CA ASN A 150 -18.49 8.34 -1.10
C ASN A 150 -18.06 8.76 -2.51
N ALA A 151 -18.89 8.47 -3.52
CA ALA A 151 -18.76 9.11 -4.82
C ALA A 151 -19.03 10.62 -4.69
N LYS A 152 -18.29 11.46 -5.42
CA LYS A 152 -18.66 12.89 -5.54
C LYS A 152 -19.99 13.03 -6.28
N ASP A 153 -20.11 12.30 -7.38
CA ASP A 153 -21.30 12.09 -8.17
C ASP A 153 -21.19 10.71 -8.81
N ILE A 154 -22.20 9.87 -8.60
CA ILE A 154 -22.20 8.50 -9.09
C ILE A 154 -22.20 8.42 -10.62
N SER A 155 -22.70 9.46 -11.29
CA SER A 155 -22.77 9.57 -12.75
C SER A 155 -21.39 9.73 -13.38
N ILE A 156 -20.45 10.34 -12.66
CA ILE A 156 -19.06 10.50 -13.12
C ILE A 156 -18.39 9.13 -13.26
N LEU A 157 -18.65 8.21 -12.32
CA LEU A 157 -18.06 6.88 -12.30
C LEU A 157 -18.45 6.02 -13.51
N ILE A 158 -19.57 6.32 -14.17
CA ILE A 158 -20.00 5.64 -15.41
C ILE A 158 -18.99 5.88 -16.54
N ASN A 159 -18.37 7.06 -16.55
CA ASN A 159 -17.46 7.50 -17.62
C ASN A 159 -15.99 7.26 -17.28
N VAL A 160 -15.69 6.68 -16.11
CA VAL A 160 -14.32 6.27 -15.79
C VAL A 160 -14.08 4.91 -16.39
N ASP A 161 -13.11 4.82 -17.29
CA ASP A 161 -12.78 3.64 -18.09
C ASP A 161 -11.44 2.97 -17.70
N GLU A 162 -10.63 3.61 -16.85
CA GLU A 162 -9.44 3.01 -16.25
C GLU A 162 -8.98 3.76 -14.98
N LEU A 163 -8.16 3.11 -14.15
CA LEU A 163 -7.35 3.82 -13.16
C LEU A 163 -6.21 4.59 -13.83
N PRO A 164 -5.71 5.67 -13.19
CA PRO A 164 -4.52 6.37 -13.67
C PRO A 164 -3.37 5.42 -14.01
N ASN A 165 -2.68 5.72 -15.11
CA ASN A 165 -1.56 4.92 -15.63
C ASN A 165 -1.91 3.45 -15.93
N LYS A 166 -3.17 3.14 -16.24
CA LYS A 166 -3.66 1.79 -16.55
C LYS A 166 -3.43 0.79 -15.40
N ALA A 167 -3.40 1.29 -14.17
CA ALA A 167 -3.30 0.43 -13.00
C ALA A 167 -4.51 -0.52 -12.94
N LYS A 168 -4.27 -1.75 -12.48
CA LYS A 168 -5.31 -2.78 -12.29
C LYS A 168 -5.57 -3.10 -10.82
N LYS A 169 -4.92 -2.38 -9.91
CA LYS A 169 -5.09 -2.54 -8.46
C LYS A 169 -5.63 -1.26 -7.87
N LEU A 170 -6.82 -1.34 -7.27
CA LEU A 170 -7.43 -0.25 -6.51
C LEU A 170 -7.12 -0.45 -5.02
N ILE A 171 -6.41 0.50 -4.41
CA ILE A 171 -6.11 0.53 -2.99
C ILE A 171 -6.95 1.61 -2.33
N ILE A 172 -7.78 1.23 -1.35
CA ILE A 172 -8.45 2.20 -0.47
C ILE A 172 -7.50 2.49 0.71
N PRO A 173 -6.87 3.68 0.76
CA PRO A 173 -5.84 4.00 1.75
C PRO A 173 -6.44 4.19 3.15
N GLU A 174 -5.58 4.19 4.17
CA GLU A 174 -6.00 4.49 5.54
C GLU A 174 -6.68 5.86 5.69
N LYS A 175 -6.21 6.85 4.92
CA LYS A 175 -6.70 8.23 4.93
C LYS A 175 -6.54 8.90 3.58
N ILE A 176 -7.34 9.95 3.36
CA ILE A 176 -7.14 10.94 2.29
C ILE A 176 -6.90 12.29 2.95
N GLY A 177 -5.74 12.90 2.68
CA GLY A 177 -5.26 14.04 3.46
C GLY A 177 -5.12 13.66 4.94
N GLU A 178 -5.81 14.37 5.82
CA GLU A 178 -5.85 14.08 7.26
C GLU A 178 -7.08 13.30 7.72
N THR A 179 -7.98 12.92 6.80
CA THR A 179 -9.23 12.23 7.15
C THR A 179 -9.10 10.73 6.96
N ALA A 180 -9.20 9.98 8.05
CA ALA A 180 -9.25 8.52 8.02
C ALA A 180 -10.52 8.02 7.33
N ILE A 181 -10.41 6.93 6.57
CA ILE A 181 -11.56 6.24 5.97
C ILE A 181 -12.02 5.14 6.93
N THR A 182 -13.23 5.26 7.43
CA THR A 182 -13.85 4.35 8.41
C THR A 182 -15.05 3.58 7.84
N GLU A 183 -15.54 3.97 6.66
CA GLU A 183 -16.68 3.34 6.00
C GLU A 183 -16.63 3.52 4.48
N LEU A 184 -17.12 2.52 3.74
CA LEU A 184 -17.45 2.67 2.33
C LEU A 184 -18.94 2.95 2.20
N GLY A 185 -19.29 4.10 1.62
CA GLY A 185 -20.67 4.54 1.53
C GLY A 185 -21.52 3.79 0.51
N GLU A 186 -22.79 4.17 0.44
CA GLU A 186 -23.76 3.55 -0.44
C GLU A 186 -23.34 3.68 -1.93
N GLN A 187 -23.44 2.55 -2.65
CA GLN A 187 -23.22 2.45 -4.10
C GLN A 187 -21.86 2.93 -4.64
N ILE A 188 -20.88 3.21 -3.78
CA ILE A 188 -19.63 3.90 -4.14
C ILE A 188 -18.90 3.32 -5.36
N PHE A 189 -18.87 1.99 -5.51
CA PHE A 189 -18.20 1.30 -6.60
C PHE A 189 -19.17 0.56 -7.54
N SER A 190 -20.47 0.78 -7.40
CA SER A 190 -21.51 0.12 -8.21
C SER A 190 -21.39 0.41 -9.72
N GLN A 191 -20.83 1.57 -10.08
CA GLN A 191 -20.67 1.99 -11.46
C GLN A 191 -19.28 1.73 -12.03
N LEU A 192 -18.35 1.13 -11.27
CA LEU A 192 -17.06 0.75 -11.83
C LEU A 192 -17.27 -0.19 -13.03
N GLY A 193 -16.70 0.19 -14.16
CA GLY A 193 -16.92 -0.46 -15.45
C GLY A 193 -15.64 -0.79 -16.21
N PHE A 194 -14.53 -0.93 -15.50
CA PHE A 194 -13.21 -1.18 -16.07
C PHE A 194 -12.49 -2.35 -15.41
N GLU A 195 -11.46 -2.84 -16.07
CA GLU A 195 -10.74 -4.04 -15.64
C GLU A 195 -9.91 -3.76 -14.37
N LEU A 196 -10.22 -4.49 -13.29
CA LEU A 196 -9.47 -4.50 -12.04
C LEU A 196 -9.10 -5.94 -11.70
N ASP A 197 -7.81 -6.17 -11.46
CA ASP A 197 -7.28 -7.45 -10.99
C ASP A 197 -7.38 -7.56 -9.46
N GLU A 198 -7.17 -6.47 -8.74
CA GLU A 198 -7.10 -6.48 -7.28
C GLU A 198 -7.79 -5.26 -6.66
N ILE A 199 -8.54 -5.51 -5.58
CA ILE A 199 -8.99 -4.46 -4.67
C ILE A 199 -8.40 -4.76 -3.29
N GLU A 200 -7.72 -3.78 -2.72
CA GLU A 200 -7.16 -3.85 -1.37
C GLU A 200 -7.73 -2.71 -0.53
N ILE A 201 -8.37 -3.04 0.59
CA ILE A 201 -8.83 -2.05 1.56
C ILE A 201 -7.84 -2.03 2.71
N ARG A 202 -6.96 -1.02 2.72
CA ARG A 202 -6.05 -0.74 3.84
C ARG A 202 -6.72 0.10 4.92
N ALA A 203 -7.71 0.89 4.53
CA ALA A 203 -8.60 1.60 5.43
C ALA A 203 -9.12 0.69 6.55
N LYS A 204 -9.10 1.21 7.78
CA LYS A 204 -9.64 0.52 8.96
C LYS A 204 -11.17 0.65 8.99
N ILE A 205 -11.82 0.30 7.88
CA ILE A 205 -13.27 0.44 7.74
C ILE A 205 -13.99 -0.51 8.67
N LYS A 206 -15.16 -0.08 9.13
CA LYS A 206 -16.11 -0.87 9.91
C LYS A 206 -17.28 -1.36 9.07
N ILE A 207 -17.65 -0.62 8.04
CA ILE A 207 -18.86 -0.86 7.27
C ILE A 207 -18.56 -0.83 5.76
N ILE A 208 -19.09 -1.83 5.05
CA ILE A 208 -19.33 -1.77 3.60
C ILE A 208 -20.82 -1.49 3.41
N GLY A 209 -21.13 -0.29 2.94
CA GLY A 209 -22.48 0.23 2.80
C GLY A 209 -23.32 -0.48 1.73
N GLN A 210 -24.61 -0.16 1.73
CA GLN A 210 -25.58 -0.74 0.81
C GLN A 210 -25.08 -0.63 -0.63
N ARG A 211 -25.12 -1.76 -1.37
CA ARG A 211 -24.75 -1.81 -2.79
C ARG A 211 -23.34 -1.28 -3.13
N ALA A 212 -22.42 -1.17 -2.17
CA ALA A 212 -21.11 -0.54 -2.39
C ALA A 212 -20.33 -1.15 -3.57
N PHE A 213 -20.35 -2.47 -3.72
CA PHE A 213 -19.77 -3.22 -4.85
C PHE A 213 -20.85 -3.90 -5.71
N ALA A 214 -22.06 -3.32 -5.75
CA ALA A 214 -23.14 -3.85 -6.55
C ALA A 214 -23.00 -3.45 -8.02
N PHE A 215 -22.17 -4.18 -8.78
CA PHE A 215 -21.86 -3.76 -10.16
C PHE A 215 -23.11 -3.70 -11.03
N SER A 216 -23.19 -2.67 -11.88
CA SER A 216 -24.23 -2.58 -12.88
C SER A 216 -24.15 -3.78 -13.84
N LYS A 217 -25.29 -4.24 -14.36
CA LYS A 217 -25.34 -5.40 -15.27
C LYS A 217 -24.50 -5.19 -16.54
N SER A 218 -24.39 -3.96 -17.02
CA SER A 218 -23.54 -3.60 -18.16
C SER A 218 -22.04 -3.73 -17.88
N ASN A 219 -21.64 -3.82 -16.61
CA ASN A 219 -20.25 -3.87 -16.17
C ASN A 219 -19.79 -5.27 -15.71
N MET A 220 -20.71 -6.24 -15.53
CA MET A 220 -20.42 -7.60 -15.03
C MET A 220 -19.45 -8.42 -15.90
N GLY A 221 -19.14 -8.00 -17.12
CA GLY A 221 -18.12 -8.61 -17.97
C GLY A 221 -16.80 -7.83 -18.06
N LYS A 222 -16.77 -6.62 -17.50
CA LYS A 222 -15.61 -5.71 -17.55
C LYS A 222 -14.80 -5.77 -16.26
N VAL A 223 -15.46 -6.04 -15.14
CA VAL A 223 -14.83 -6.18 -13.83
C VAL A 223 -14.62 -7.66 -13.54
N ASN A 224 -13.36 -8.07 -13.30
CA ASN A 224 -13.02 -9.42 -12.88
C ASN A 224 -11.94 -9.38 -11.80
N ILE A 225 -12.37 -9.18 -10.56
CA ILE A 225 -11.47 -8.97 -9.43
C ILE A 225 -10.89 -10.33 -9.02
N LYS A 226 -9.64 -10.60 -9.38
CA LYS A 226 -8.94 -11.85 -9.03
C LYS A 226 -8.71 -11.96 -7.53
N LYS A 227 -8.45 -10.83 -6.87
CA LYS A 227 -8.15 -10.77 -5.43
C LYS A 227 -8.85 -9.59 -4.77
N PHE A 228 -9.59 -9.87 -3.70
CA PHE A 228 -10.20 -8.84 -2.88
C PHE A 228 -9.71 -8.99 -1.43
N ILE A 229 -8.93 -8.02 -0.96
CA ILE A 229 -8.40 -7.98 0.40
C ILE A 229 -9.29 -7.07 1.25
N LEU A 230 -10.12 -7.69 2.11
CA LEU A 230 -10.90 -7.01 3.13
C LEU A 230 -10.07 -6.79 4.41
N PRO A 231 -10.28 -5.70 5.17
CA PRO A 231 -9.53 -5.46 6.39
C PRO A 231 -10.13 -6.22 7.56
N ASN A 232 -9.30 -6.65 8.50
CA ASN A 232 -9.75 -7.32 9.73
C ASN A 232 -10.60 -6.42 10.65
N SER A 233 -10.61 -5.10 10.40
CA SER A 233 -11.44 -4.16 11.14
C SER A 233 -12.91 -4.17 10.74
N LEU A 234 -13.26 -4.83 9.62
CA LEU A 234 -14.61 -4.84 9.06
C LEU A 234 -15.57 -5.52 10.03
N GLU A 235 -16.70 -4.87 10.31
CA GLU A 235 -17.71 -5.34 11.26
C GLU A 235 -19.05 -5.63 10.59
N LYS A 236 -19.39 -4.92 9.51
CA LYS A 236 -20.71 -5.02 8.87
C LYS A 236 -20.64 -4.93 7.34
N ILE A 237 -21.40 -5.79 6.67
CA ILE A 237 -21.69 -5.73 5.23
C ILE A 237 -23.20 -5.51 5.07
N GLU A 238 -23.59 -4.44 4.39
CA GLU A 238 -25.00 -4.08 4.23
C GLU A 238 -25.68 -4.71 3.00
N ASN A 239 -26.97 -4.42 2.88
CA ASN A 239 -27.88 -4.98 1.89
C ASN A 239 -27.31 -4.89 0.47
N SER A 240 -27.34 -6.01 -0.25
CA SER A 240 -26.88 -6.10 -1.65
C SER A 240 -25.43 -5.62 -1.91
N ALA A 241 -24.57 -5.50 -0.88
CA ALA A 241 -23.24 -4.89 -1.04
C ALA A 241 -22.37 -5.53 -2.14
N PHE A 242 -22.52 -6.83 -2.40
CA PHE A 242 -21.80 -7.57 -3.43
C PHE A 242 -22.76 -8.14 -4.49
N SER A 243 -23.92 -7.52 -4.73
CA SER A 243 -24.81 -7.91 -5.83
C SER A 243 -24.08 -7.82 -7.17
N ASN A 244 -24.28 -8.77 -8.08
CA ASN A 244 -23.63 -8.82 -9.39
C ASN A 244 -22.09 -8.82 -9.30
N TYR A 245 -21.50 -9.21 -8.17
CA TYR A 245 -20.06 -9.23 -8.01
C TYR A 245 -19.45 -10.31 -8.91
N VAL A 246 -18.36 -10.00 -9.61
CA VAL A 246 -17.64 -10.93 -10.49
C VAL A 246 -16.17 -10.95 -10.09
N GLY A 247 -15.71 -12.10 -9.60
CA GLY A 247 -14.35 -12.22 -9.10
C GLY A 247 -13.88 -13.62 -8.69
N GLY A 248 -12.64 -13.65 -8.23
CA GLY A 248 -11.90 -14.81 -7.76
C GLY A 248 -12.32 -15.25 -6.36
N GLU A 249 -11.34 -15.35 -5.47
CA GLU A 249 -11.58 -15.67 -4.07
C GLU A 249 -12.02 -14.42 -3.30
N LEU A 250 -13.13 -14.54 -2.56
CA LEU A 250 -13.62 -13.55 -1.62
C LEU A 250 -13.70 -14.18 -0.23
N VAL A 251 -12.81 -13.73 0.66
CA VAL A 251 -12.76 -14.17 2.05
C VAL A 251 -13.36 -13.08 2.92
N ILE A 252 -14.53 -13.34 3.50
CA ILE A 252 -15.16 -12.43 4.45
C ILE A 252 -14.56 -12.71 5.85
N PRO A 253 -13.96 -11.70 6.51
CA PRO A 253 -13.34 -11.88 7.82
C PRO A 253 -14.30 -12.42 8.90
N THR A 254 -13.74 -13.08 9.92
CA THR A 254 -14.49 -13.50 11.11
C THR A 254 -15.01 -12.28 11.87
N GLY A 255 -16.21 -12.35 12.46
CA GLY A 255 -16.83 -11.25 13.18
C GLY A 255 -17.70 -10.32 12.33
N VAL A 256 -17.62 -10.44 10.99
CA VAL A 256 -18.41 -9.60 10.08
C VAL A 256 -19.88 -10.03 10.11
N LYS A 257 -20.75 -9.06 10.37
CA LYS A 257 -22.21 -9.24 10.36
C LYS A 257 -22.80 -8.81 9.02
N PHE A 258 -23.63 -9.65 8.44
CA PHE A 258 -24.46 -9.27 7.31
C PHE A 258 -25.73 -8.59 7.79
N SER A 259 -26.03 -7.41 7.24
CA SER A 259 -27.26 -6.67 7.47
C SER A 259 -28.08 -6.62 6.17
N GLY A 260 -29.39 -6.89 6.26
CA GLY A 260 -30.28 -6.92 5.10
C GLY A 260 -30.24 -8.23 4.31
N HIS A 261 -30.41 -8.15 3.00
CA HIS A 261 -30.67 -9.28 2.11
C HIS A 261 -29.82 -9.19 0.81
N TYR A 262 -29.94 -10.19 -0.06
CA TYR A 262 -29.42 -10.14 -1.44
C TYR A 262 -27.90 -9.93 -1.57
N HIS A 263 -27.10 -10.26 -0.55
CA HIS A 263 -25.69 -9.85 -0.46
C HIS A 263 -24.85 -10.21 -1.68
N PHE A 264 -25.13 -11.35 -2.31
CA PHE A 264 -24.41 -11.88 -3.47
C PHE A 264 -25.34 -12.24 -4.64
N ILE A 265 -26.51 -11.61 -4.76
CA ILE A 265 -27.45 -11.90 -5.86
C ILE A 265 -26.78 -11.74 -7.24
N ASN A 266 -27.02 -12.65 -8.19
CA ASN A 266 -26.41 -12.69 -9.53
C ASN A 266 -24.86 -12.63 -9.56
N SER A 267 -24.17 -13.02 -8.49
CA SER A 267 -22.70 -12.94 -8.44
C SER A 267 -22.04 -14.15 -9.08
N LYS A 268 -20.83 -13.96 -9.61
CA LYS A 268 -19.96 -15.03 -10.12
C LYS A 268 -18.67 -15.06 -9.30
N ILE A 269 -18.54 -16.08 -8.46
CA ILE A 269 -17.47 -16.15 -7.45
C ILE A 269 -16.70 -17.47 -7.59
N THR A 270 -15.38 -17.39 -7.67
CA THR A 270 -14.54 -18.60 -7.74
C THR A 270 -14.47 -19.32 -6.39
N LYS A 271 -14.34 -18.58 -5.29
CA LYS A 271 -14.39 -19.17 -3.96
C LYS A 271 -14.93 -18.17 -2.96
N LEU A 272 -15.97 -18.54 -2.24
CA LEU A 272 -16.55 -17.71 -1.20
C LEU A 272 -16.35 -18.37 0.17
N VAL A 273 -15.60 -17.69 1.03
CA VAL A 273 -15.43 -18.06 2.43
C VAL A 273 -16.21 -17.07 3.29
N LEU A 274 -17.27 -17.57 3.93
CA LEU A 274 -18.11 -16.80 4.85
C LEU A 274 -17.46 -16.70 6.24
N PRO A 275 -17.87 -15.72 7.08
CA PRO A 275 -17.36 -15.57 8.44
C PRO A 275 -17.53 -16.86 9.25
N ALA A 276 -16.49 -17.28 9.98
CA ALA A 276 -16.50 -18.54 10.72
C ALA A 276 -17.58 -18.59 11.83
N ASP A 277 -18.05 -17.44 12.26
CA ASP A 277 -19.08 -17.23 13.29
C ASP A 277 -20.46 -16.86 12.72
N LEU A 278 -20.67 -16.98 11.40
CA LEU A 278 -21.95 -16.69 10.76
C LEU A 278 -23.03 -17.65 11.27
N THR A 279 -24.15 -17.10 11.76
CA THR A 279 -25.27 -17.90 12.31
C THR A 279 -26.45 -18.05 11.34
N GLU A 280 -26.58 -17.16 10.35
CA GLU A 280 -27.75 -17.07 9.49
C GLU A 280 -27.37 -16.70 8.05
N ILE A 281 -27.97 -17.40 7.09
CA ILE A 281 -27.93 -17.03 5.67
C ILE A 281 -29.22 -16.26 5.36
N ALA A 282 -29.07 -14.99 4.99
CA ALA A 282 -30.18 -14.07 4.76
C ALA A 282 -31.07 -14.46 3.56
N GLN A 283 -32.27 -13.88 3.50
CA GLN A 283 -33.19 -14.05 2.37
C GLN A 283 -32.48 -13.69 1.06
N GLU A 284 -32.62 -14.57 0.07
CA GLU A 284 -32.06 -14.40 -1.28
C GLU A 284 -30.55 -14.07 -1.31
N ALA A 285 -29.79 -14.42 -0.26
CA ALA A 285 -28.38 -14.06 -0.12
C ALA A 285 -27.54 -14.44 -1.35
N PHE A 286 -27.81 -15.60 -1.96
CA PHE A 286 -27.10 -16.09 -3.13
C PHE A 286 -27.98 -16.17 -4.38
N HIS A 287 -29.20 -15.61 -4.42
CA HIS A 287 -30.14 -15.82 -5.53
C HIS A 287 -29.46 -15.61 -6.89
N ALA A 288 -29.53 -16.61 -7.78
CA ALA A 288 -28.96 -16.58 -9.13
C ALA A 288 -27.44 -16.41 -9.18
N ALA A 289 -26.73 -16.68 -8.08
CA ALA A 289 -25.27 -16.71 -8.07
C ALA A 289 -24.72 -17.98 -8.73
N GLU A 290 -23.53 -17.85 -9.33
CA GLU A 290 -22.69 -18.93 -9.82
C GLU A 290 -21.43 -18.99 -8.94
N ILE A 291 -21.30 -20.03 -8.13
CA ILE A 291 -20.21 -20.17 -7.16
C ILE A 291 -19.45 -21.47 -7.45
N GLN A 292 -18.15 -21.37 -7.69
CA GLN A 292 -17.31 -22.56 -7.89
C GLN A 292 -17.14 -23.33 -6.58
N GLU A 293 -16.70 -22.68 -5.49
CA GLU A 293 -16.64 -23.30 -4.17
C GLU A 293 -17.31 -22.42 -3.11
N LEU A 294 -18.26 -23.00 -2.38
CA LEU A 294 -18.92 -22.37 -1.23
C LEU A 294 -18.75 -23.23 0.01
N LYS A 295 -18.15 -22.67 1.07
CA LYS A 295 -18.16 -23.28 2.40
C LYS A 295 -19.17 -22.57 3.30
N ILE A 296 -20.18 -23.31 3.74
CA ILE A 296 -21.11 -22.86 4.77
C ILE A 296 -20.51 -23.18 6.15
N PRO A 297 -20.31 -22.18 7.04
CA PRO A 297 -19.79 -22.39 8.39
C PRO A 297 -20.68 -23.32 9.23
N GLU A 298 -20.08 -24.09 10.13
CA GLU A 298 -20.80 -25.02 11.02
C GLU A 298 -21.72 -24.31 12.02
N THR A 299 -21.47 -23.02 12.26
CA THR A 299 -22.26 -22.15 13.15
C THR A 299 -23.59 -21.73 12.55
N VAL A 300 -23.80 -21.92 11.25
CA VAL A 300 -25.06 -21.56 10.58
C VAL A 300 -26.16 -22.49 11.07
N THR A 301 -27.22 -21.91 11.62
CA THR A 301 -28.41 -22.65 12.10
C THR A 301 -29.67 -22.29 11.33
N LYS A 302 -29.67 -21.19 10.58
CA LYS A 302 -30.82 -20.69 9.84
C LYS A 302 -30.48 -20.34 8.40
N ILE A 303 -31.30 -20.84 7.47
CA ILE A 303 -31.27 -20.49 6.04
C ILE A 303 -32.64 -19.91 5.70
N ASN A 304 -32.67 -18.66 5.24
CA ASN A 304 -33.93 -17.98 4.93
C ASN A 304 -34.46 -18.29 3.54
N LEU A 305 -35.69 -17.82 3.31
CA LEU A 305 -36.42 -17.96 2.07
C LEU A 305 -35.57 -17.60 0.85
N ASP A 306 -35.57 -18.48 -0.14
CA ASP A 306 -34.99 -18.29 -1.47
C ASP A 306 -33.47 -18.00 -1.45
N ALA A 307 -32.79 -18.26 -0.33
CA ALA A 307 -31.35 -18.03 -0.19
C ALA A 307 -30.52 -18.70 -1.30
N PHE A 308 -30.95 -19.89 -1.73
CA PHE A 308 -30.30 -20.70 -2.78
C PHE A 308 -31.12 -20.80 -4.07
N LYS A 309 -32.11 -19.92 -4.28
CA LYS A 309 -32.93 -19.93 -5.48
C LYS A 309 -32.12 -19.64 -6.74
N LYS A 310 -32.23 -20.51 -7.75
CA LYS A 310 -31.52 -20.42 -9.03
C LYS A 310 -30.00 -20.39 -8.92
N VAL A 311 -29.43 -20.89 -7.83
CA VAL A 311 -27.98 -20.91 -7.62
C VAL A 311 -27.34 -22.08 -8.37
N THR A 312 -26.15 -21.85 -8.93
CA THR A 312 -25.29 -22.90 -9.44
C THR A 312 -24.04 -22.99 -8.57
N ILE A 313 -23.83 -24.13 -7.92
CA ILE A 313 -22.65 -24.41 -7.10
C ILE A 313 -21.89 -25.60 -7.68
N ASN A 314 -20.59 -25.47 -7.95
CA ASN A 314 -19.79 -26.63 -8.34
C ASN A 314 -19.46 -27.50 -7.12
N LYS A 315 -18.97 -26.89 -6.03
CA LYS A 315 -18.66 -27.59 -4.79
C LYS A 315 -19.25 -26.88 -3.57
N LEU A 316 -20.16 -27.56 -2.89
CA LEU A 316 -20.74 -27.12 -1.61
C LEU A 316 -20.11 -27.90 -0.46
N ILE A 317 -19.49 -27.20 0.49
CA ILE A 317 -19.00 -27.77 1.74
C ILE A 317 -19.94 -27.35 2.87
N ILE A 318 -20.61 -28.30 3.51
CA ILE A 318 -21.68 -28.01 4.47
C ILE A 318 -21.86 -29.14 5.51
N LYS A 319 -22.36 -28.80 6.69
CA LYS A 319 -22.79 -29.80 7.70
C LYS A 319 -24.02 -30.56 7.23
N GLN A 320 -23.99 -31.89 7.31
CA GLN A 320 -25.07 -32.74 6.81
C GLN A 320 -26.43 -32.40 7.43
N THR A 321 -26.49 -32.23 8.76
CA THR A 321 -27.74 -31.90 9.45
C THR A 321 -28.35 -30.56 9.01
N LEU A 322 -27.50 -29.58 8.65
CA LEU A 322 -27.95 -28.28 8.15
C LEU A 322 -28.55 -28.42 6.75
N TYR A 323 -27.91 -29.22 5.90
CA TYR A 323 -28.41 -29.52 4.55
C TYR A 323 -29.78 -30.22 4.62
N ASP A 324 -29.90 -31.29 5.40
CA ASP A 324 -31.12 -32.10 5.47
C ASP A 324 -32.31 -31.29 6.02
N THR A 325 -32.08 -30.48 7.07
CA THR A 325 -33.14 -29.66 7.69
C THR A 325 -33.62 -28.55 6.77
N ASN A 326 -32.78 -28.07 5.84
CA ASN A 326 -33.09 -26.97 4.92
C ASN A 326 -33.17 -27.44 3.47
N LYS A 327 -33.43 -28.74 3.24
CA LYS A 327 -33.41 -29.35 1.91
C LYS A 327 -34.30 -28.60 0.91
N VAL A 328 -35.46 -28.11 1.35
CA VAL A 328 -36.39 -27.32 0.52
C VAL A 328 -35.74 -26.06 -0.06
N GLU A 329 -34.83 -25.40 0.66
CA GLU A 329 -34.13 -24.23 0.13
C GLU A 329 -33.02 -24.63 -0.84
N PHE A 330 -32.27 -25.72 -0.55
CA PHE A 330 -31.26 -26.23 -1.46
C PHE A 330 -31.84 -26.80 -2.76
N ASP A 331 -33.03 -27.39 -2.72
CA ASP A 331 -33.74 -27.90 -3.90
C ASP A 331 -34.20 -26.78 -4.85
N LYS A 332 -34.19 -25.51 -4.42
CA LYS A 332 -34.42 -24.35 -5.30
C LYS A 332 -33.18 -23.96 -6.11
N ALA A 333 -32.02 -24.55 -5.82
CA ALA A 333 -30.82 -24.34 -6.61
C ALA A 333 -31.02 -24.87 -8.04
N THR A 334 -30.46 -24.18 -9.02
CA THR A 334 -30.42 -24.70 -10.39
C THR A 334 -29.53 -25.93 -10.45
N GLN A 335 -28.40 -25.92 -9.74
CA GLN A 335 -27.48 -27.05 -9.68
C GLN A 335 -26.57 -26.96 -8.46
N ILE A 336 -26.33 -28.10 -7.81
CA ILE A 336 -25.21 -28.31 -6.89
C ILE A 336 -24.50 -29.57 -7.39
N LYS A 337 -23.29 -29.46 -7.95
CA LYS A 337 -22.61 -30.59 -8.61
C LYS A 337 -22.00 -31.57 -7.63
N GLU A 338 -21.33 -31.05 -6.60
CA GLU A 338 -20.68 -31.83 -5.55
C GLU A 338 -21.09 -31.28 -4.18
N ILE A 339 -21.45 -32.19 -3.27
CA ILE A 339 -21.66 -31.88 -1.86
C ILE A 339 -20.64 -32.66 -1.04
N GLN A 340 -19.81 -31.93 -0.31
CA GLN A 340 -18.87 -32.47 0.67
C GLN A 340 -19.41 -32.20 2.08
N TYR A 341 -19.79 -33.26 2.78
CA TYR A 341 -20.25 -33.14 4.16
C TYR A 341 -19.07 -33.02 5.14
N ILE A 342 -19.12 -32.01 6.00
CA ILE A 342 -18.27 -31.93 7.20
C ILE A 342 -18.91 -32.74 8.33
N LYS A 343 -18.07 -33.44 9.10
CA LYS A 343 -18.49 -34.40 10.13
C LYS A 343 -19.03 -33.70 11.37
#